data_AF-A0A973JG89-F1
#
_entry.id   AF-A0A973JG89-F1
#
_cell.length_a   1.000
_cell.length_b   1.000
_cell.length_c   1.000
_cell.angle_alpha   90.00
_cell.angle_beta   90.00
_cell.angle_gamma   90.00
#
_symmetry.space_group_name_H-M   'P 1'
#
loop_
_entity.id
_entity.type
_entity.pdbx_description
1 polymer ?
#
loop_
_entity_poly.entity_id
_entity_poly.type
_entity_poly.pdbx_seq_one_letter_code
_entity_poly.pdbx_strand_id
1 'polypeptide(L)'
;MSVVSSGASRRPPGTGSPAGSPGAPGVAVESATWRPVRTVDLDGWLLGVSGGFTRRANSVLPLAEPADLDAALAAVEHEYHGAGRAAVFRVCAAARPADLAARLRGRGYRTVAATQVLVRGVDEHARAPEPTAGMHLSVADVPDDAWLDGWLSVKATAGDAHRDLARSVVHGSPALYVRAVAGERTLGVVRAARAGDWVGLS
;
A
#
# COMPACT_ATOMS: atom_id res chain seq x y z
N MET A 1 15.29 3.35 11.39
CA MET A 1 14.22 4.36 11.52
C MET A 1 14.00 5.01 10.17
N SER A 2 12.75 5.08 9.70
CA SER A 2 12.45 5.37 8.31
C SER A 2 11.11 6.11 8.13
N VAL A 3 11.03 7.06 7.20
CA VAL A 3 9.80 7.77 6.80
C VAL A 3 9.45 7.39 5.37
N VAL A 4 8.19 7.06 5.13
CA VAL A 4 7.62 6.97 3.79
C VAL A 4 6.73 8.18 3.59
N SER A 5 7.11 9.05 2.66
CA SER A 5 6.27 10.16 2.26
C SER A 5 5.38 9.72 1.10
N SER A 6 4.08 10.02 1.15
CA SER A 6 3.22 9.89 -0.02
C SER A 6 2.61 11.23 -0.39
N GLY A 7 2.64 11.54 -1.68
CA GLY A 7 2.04 12.74 -2.26
C GLY A 7 1.24 12.36 -3.50
N ALA A 8 0.08 12.98 -3.69
CA ALA A 8 -0.61 12.89 -4.97
C ALA A 8 0.19 13.70 -6.00
N SER A 9 0.47 13.12 -7.17
CA SER A 9 1.08 13.88 -8.26
C SER A 9 0.04 14.82 -8.88
N ARG A 10 0.34 16.12 -8.92
CA ARG A 10 -0.23 17.02 -9.94
C ARG A 10 0.66 16.91 -11.18
N ARG A 11 0.04 16.67 -12.35
CA ARG A 11 0.69 16.61 -13.66
C ARG A 11 1.54 17.87 -13.94
N PRO A 12 2.58 17.78 -14.81
CA PRO A 12 3.31 18.96 -15.28
C PRO A 12 2.35 19.95 -15.96
N PRO A 13 2.61 21.28 -15.87
CA PRO A 13 1.81 22.27 -16.57
C PRO A 13 1.99 22.09 -18.09
N GLY A 14 0.91 21.72 -18.80
CA GLY A 14 0.92 21.59 -20.26
C GLY A 14 -0.07 20.59 -20.86
N THR A 15 -0.57 19.63 -20.07
CA THR A 15 -1.65 18.74 -20.51
C THR A 15 -2.89 19.05 -19.68
N GLY A 16 -3.93 19.64 -20.28
CA GLY A 16 -5.20 19.89 -19.60
C GLY A 16 -5.70 18.64 -18.88
N SER A 17 -6.20 18.82 -17.65
CA SER A 17 -6.97 17.78 -16.99
C SER A 17 -8.18 17.46 -17.86
N PRO A 18 -8.46 16.19 -18.23
CA PRO A 18 -9.80 15.86 -18.65
C PRO A 18 -10.73 16.27 -17.49
N ALA A 19 -11.78 17.03 -17.80
CA ALA A 19 -12.80 17.38 -16.83
C ALA A 19 -13.27 16.08 -16.13
N GLY A 20 -13.29 16.06 -14.79
CA GLY A 20 -13.82 14.93 -14.02
C GLY A 20 -12.81 13.89 -13.47
N SER A 21 -11.50 14.16 -13.41
CA SER A 21 -10.59 13.27 -12.67
C SER A 21 -10.90 13.32 -11.16
N PRO A 22 -11.21 12.19 -10.50
CA PRO A 22 -11.57 12.20 -9.09
C PRO A 22 -10.37 12.61 -8.22
N GLY A 23 -10.66 13.25 -7.08
CA GLY A 23 -9.63 13.57 -6.08
C GLY A 23 -8.93 12.31 -5.58
N ALA A 24 -7.74 12.46 -4.98
CA ALA A 24 -7.02 11.31 -4.44
C ALA A 24 -7.89 10.56 -3.39
N PRO A 25 -7.88 9.22 -3.39
CA PRO A 25 -8.79 8.40 -2.58
C PRO A 25 -8.56 8.54 -1.06
N GLY A 26 -7.43 9.11 -0.66
CA GLY A 26 -7.06 9.31 0.73
C GLY A 26 -6.53 8.06 1.42
N VAL A 27 -5.92 8.28 2.58
CA VAL A 27 -5.21 7.26 3.35
C VAL A 27 -6.12 6.12 3.84
N ALA A 28 -7.41 6.40 4.05
CA ALA A 28 -8.40 5.42 4.48
C ALA A 28 -8.65 4.35 3.41
N VAL A 29 -8.85 4.76 2.15
CA VAL A 29 -9.00 3.84 1.01
C VAL A 29 -7.70 3.07 0.75
N GLU A 30 -6.54 3.74 0.81
CA GLU A 30 -5.23 3.07 0.69
C GLU A 30 -5.03 1.99 1.76
N SER A 31 -5.43 2.27 3.01
CA SER A 31 -5.33 1.32 4.12
C SER A 31 -6.33 0.16 3.98
N ALA A 32 -7.56 0.46 3.56
CA ALA A 32 -8.60 -0.55 3.35
C ALA A 32 -8.26 -1.53 2.21
N THR A 33 -7.58 -1.05 1.17
CA THR A 33 -7.13 -1.87 0.03
C THR A 33 -5.81 -2.60 0.29
N TRP A 34 -5.04 -2.22 1.31
CA TRP A 34 -3.79 -2.88 1.71
C TRP A 34 -3.69 -3.00 3.23
N ARG A 35 -4.48 -3.90 3.80
CA ARG A 35 -4.58 -4.06 5.26
C ARG A 35 -3.35 -4.76 5.84
N PRO A 36 -2.79 -4.27 6.96
CA PRO A 36 -1.84 -5.04 7.75
C PRO A 36 -2.46 -6.35 8.27
N VAL A 37 -1.62 -7.35 8.53
CA VAL A 37 -2.04 -8.61 9.18
C VAL A 37 -2.52 -8.36 10.61
N ARG A 38 -1.82 -7.48 11.33
CA ARG A 38 -2.23 -6.96 12.64
C ARG A 38 -2.18 -5.45 12.59
N THR A 39 -3.19 -4.80 13.16
CA THR A 39 -3.23 -3.35 13.38
C THR A 39 -3.34 -3.08 14.87
N VAL A 40 -2.48 -2.20 15.39
CA VAL A 40 -2.60 -1.66 16.76
C VAL A 40 -3.05 -0.23 16.66
N ASP A 41 -4.06 0.14 17.45
CA ASP A 41 -4.44 1.54 17.62
C ASP A 41 -3.72 2.09 18.87
N LEU A 42 -2.95 3.15 18.68
CA LEU A 42 -2.34 3.93 19.75
C LEU A 42 -2.85 5.37 19.64
N ASP A 43 -3.91 5.67 20.38
CA ASP A 43 -4.52 7.00 20.46
C ASP A 43 -4.83 7.62 19.08
N GLY A 44 -5.37 6.81 18.15
CA GLY A 44 -5.71 7.23 16.79
C GLY A 44 -4.56 7.12 15.80
N TRP A 45 -3.39 6.60 16.21
CA TRP A 45 -2.34 6.17 15.32
C TRP A 45 -2.47 4.68 15.03
N LEU A 46 -2.59 4.31 13.76
CA LEU A 46 -2.76 2.92 13.35
C LEU A 46 -1.41 2.31 12.94
N LEU A 47 -0.92 1.36 13.72
CA LEU A 47 0.36 0.69 13.50
C LEU A 47 0.12 -0.64 12.77
N GLY A 48 0.56 -0.74 11.52
CA GLY A 48 0.55 -2.00 10.79
C GLY A 48 1.73 -2.89 11.17
N VAL A 49 1.47 -4.16 11.49
CA VAL A 49 2.47 -5.18 11.80
C VAL A 49 2.21 -6.43 10.96
N SER A 50 3.06 -6.65 9.95
CA SER A 50 2.93 -7.71 8.96
C SER A 50 4.30 -8.30 8.58
N GLY A 51 5.09 -8.63 9.60
CA GLY A 51 6.39 -9.33 9.49
C GLY A 51 7.46 -8.64 8.63
N GLY A 52 7.27 -7.39 8.21
CA GLY A 52 8.21 -6.62 7.38
C GLY A 52 8.08 -6.83 5.87
N PHE A 53 7.11 -7.60 5.38
CA PHE A 53 7.04 -7.97 3.95
C PHE A 53 6.84 -6.75 3.02
N THR A 54 5.88 -5.86 3.33
CA THR A 54 5.76 -4.57 2.63
C THR A 54 5.83 -3.40 3.60
N ARG A 55 6.39 -2.27 3.14
CA ARG A 55 6.38 -1.04 3.95
C ARG A 55 4.97 -0.53 4.23
N ARG A 56 4.03 -0.65 3.28
CA ARG A 56 2.64 -0.20 3.45
C ARG A 56 1.93 -0.91 4.62
N ALA A 57 2.13 -2.22 4.74
CA ALA A 57 1.54 -3.04 5.80
C ALA A 57 2.39 -3.09 7.09
N ASN A 58 3.53 -2.40 7.12
CA ASN A 58 4.47 -2.33 8.24
C ASN A 58 4.86 -0.86 8.52
N SER A 59 3.85 0.01 8.60
CA SER A 59 4.04 1.43 8.89
C SER A 59 2.90 1.98 9.74
N VAL A 60 3.18 3.08 10.43
CA VAL A 60 2.22 3.85 11.21
C VAL A 60 1.47 4.82 10.31
N LEU A 61 0.15 4.89 10.50
CA LEU A 61 -0.73 5.96 10.01
C LEU A 61 -1.07 6.88 11.18
N PRO A 62 -0.40 8.05 11.29
CA PRO A 62 -0.62 8.97 12.40
C PRO A 62 -1.84 9.86 12.10
N LEU A 63 -3.06 9.39 12.38
CA LEU A 63 -4.30 10.02 11.91
C LEU A 63 -4.93 11.01 12.90
N ALA A 64 -4.40 11.08 14.12
CA ALA A 64 -4.90 11.92 15.20
C ALA A 64 -3.76 12.71 15.86
N GLU A 65 -4.12 13.80 16.52
CA GLU A 65 -3.20 14.60 17.32
C GLU A 65 -2.96 13.90 18.67
N PRO A 66 -1.73 13.46 18.98
CA PRO A 66 -1.46 12.85 20.28
C PRO A 66 -1.44 13.93 21.37
N ALA A 67 -1.93 13.60 22.57
CA ALA A 67 -1.87 14.49 23.72
C ALA A 67 -0.41 14.75 24.15
N ASP A 68 0.42 13.72 24.10
CA ASP A 68 1.87 13.78 24.28
C ASP A 68 2.55 13.04 23.13
N LEU A 69 3.17 13.80 22.23
CA LEU A 69 3.83 13.25 21.06
C LEU A 69 5.07 12.43 21.42
N ASP A 70 5.84 12.82 22.43
CA ASP A 70 7.06 12.11 22.79
C ASP A 70 6.73 10.75 23.38
N ALA A 71 5.68 10.68 24.20
CA ALA A 71 5.14 9.42 24.71
C ALA A 71 4.58 8.54 23.57
N ALA A 72 3.81 9.12 22.63
CA ALA A 72 3.27 8.39 21.48
C ALA A 72 4.40 7.80 20.60
N LEU A 73 5.45 8.57 20.32
CA LEU A 73 6.60 8.10 19.55
C LEU A 73 7.35 6.97 20.27
N ALA A 74 7.55 7.08 21.58
CA ALA A 74 8.18 6.03 22.37
C ALA A 74 7.35 4.74 22.39
N ALA A 75 6.01 4.85 22.50
CA ALA A 75 5.11 3.71 22.46
C ALA A 75 5.15 3.00 21.08
N VAL A 76 5.15 3.77 19.99
CA VAL A 76 5.33 3.21 18.64
C VAL A 76 6.66 2.47 18.51
N GLU A 77 7.75 3.09 18.95
CA GLU A 77 9.08 2.48 18.86
C GLU A 77 9.16 1.19 19.67
N HIS A 78 8.53 1.14 20.85
CA HIS A 78 8.40 -0.06 21.66
C HIS A 78 7.64 -1.18 20.93
N GLU A 79 6.47 -0.89 20.36
CA GLU A 79 5.66 -1.87 19.61
C GLU A 79 6.43 -2.48 18.43
N TYR A 80 7.12 -1.65 17.63
CA TYR A 80 7.90 -2.14 16.50
C TYR A 80 9.14 -2.91 16.96
N HIS A 81 9.81 -2.48 18.02
CA HIS A 81 10.95 -3.18 18.59
C HIS A 81 10.54 -4.57 19.12
N GLY A 82 9.39 -4.68 19.79
CA GLY A 82 8.81 -5.97 20.20
C GLY A 82 8.52 -6.90 19.02
N ALA A 83 8.25 -6.35 17.83
CA ALA A 83 8.11 -7.10 16.58
C ALA A 83 9.44 -7.31 15.82
N GLY A 84 10.60 -6.96 16.41
CA GLY A 84 11.92 -7.10 15.80
C GLY A 84 12.16 -6.17 14.61
N ARG A 85 11.47 -5.02 14.56
CA ARG A 85 11.52 -4.07 13.44
C ARG A 85 11.75 -2.65 13.93
N ALA A 86 12.28 -1.81 13.04
CA ALA A 86 12.30 -0.37 13.28
C ALA A 86 10.95 0.24 12.89
N ALA A 87 10.47 1.21 13.66
CA ALA A 87 9.28 1.97 13.32
C ALA A 87 9.43 2.68 11.97
N VAL A 88 8.34 2.67 11.20
CA VAL A 88 8.21 3.35 9.92
C VAL A 88 6.94 4.19 9.94
N PHE A 89 7.03 5.48 9.62
CA PHE A 89 5.87 6.36 9.58
C PHE A 89 5.47 6.67 8.14
N ARG A 90 4.17 6.61 7.85
CA ARG A 90 3.59 7.08 6.59
C ARG A 90 3.14 8.52 6.78
N VAL A 91 3.90 9.46 6.23
CA VAL A 91 3.65 10.89 6.37
C VAL A 91 3.02 11.42 5.09
N CYS A 92 1.73 11.75 5.17
CA CYS A 92 0.93 12.33 4.09
C CYS A 92 0.10 13.51 4.62
N ALA A 93 -0.75 14.13 3.80
CA ALA A 93 -1.57 15.27 4.21
C ALA A 93 -2.52 14.98 5.40
N ALA A 94 -2.90 13.71 5.60
CA ALA A 94 -3.71 13.28 6.72
C ALA A 94 -2.91 13.06 8.02
N ALA A 95 -1.56 13.08 7.95
CA ALA A 95 -0.72 12.87 9.12
C ALA A 95 -0.90 14.00 10.14
N ARG A 96 -0.95 13.63 11.42
CA ARG A 96 -1.04 14.54 12.56
C ARG A 96 0.02 14.21 13.61
N PRO A 97 0.69 15.22 14.21
CA PRO A 97 0.59 16.66 13.90
C PRO A 97 1.05 17.04 12.49
N ALA A 98 0.67 18.24 12.05
CA ALA A 98 1.10 18.78 10.75
C ALA A 98 2.63 18.93 10.63
N ASP A 99 3.33 19.15 11.74
CA ASP A 99 4.79 19.26 11.81
C ASP A 99 5.50 17.91 12.09
N LEU A 100 4.76 16.79 12.14
CA LEU A 100 5.28 15.46 12.49
C LEU A 100 6.53 15.09 11.67
N ALA A 101 6.57 15.44 10.39
CA ALA A 101 7.73 15.19 9.52
C ALA A 101 9.02 15.84 10.06
N ALA A 102 8.94 17.05 10.60
CA ALA A 102 10.08 17.77 11.17
C ALA A 102 10.49 17.15 12.51
N ARG A 103 9.52 16.77 13.33
CA ARG A 103 9.76 16.14 14.63
C ARG A 103 10.41 14.77 14.51
N LEU A 104 9.94 13.94 13.58
CA LEU A 104 10.56 12.66 13.24
C LEU A 104 12.02 12.85 12.77
N ARG A 105 12.28 13.87 11.92
CA ARG A 105 13.65 14.20 11.50
C ARG A 105 14.54 14.60 12.68
N GLY A 106 14.03 15.39 13.62
CA GLY A 106 14.74 15.75 14.86
C GLY A 106 15.13 14.54 15.71
N ARG A 107 14.38 13.43 15.61
CA ARG A 107 14.67 12.15 16.28
C ARG A 107 15.51 11.18 15.44
N GLY A 108 16.06 11.63 14.31
CA GLY A 108 16.93 10.80 13.47
C GLY A 108 16.21 9.94 12.42
N TYR A 109 14.89 10.07 12.24
CA TYR A 109 14.20 9.43 11.14
C TYR A 109 14.59 10.06 9.80
N ARG A 110 14.73 9.22 8.76
CA ARG A 110 15.06 9.64 7.40
C ARG A 110 14.01 9.17 6.40
N THR A 111 13.75 9.94 5.36
CA THR A 111 12.92 9.49 4.25
C THR A 111 13.58 8.33 3.53
N VAL A 112 12.89 7.19 3.43
CA VAL A 112 13.36 6.00 2.72
C VAL A 112 12.60 5.71 1.43
N ALA A 113 11.45 6.36 1.24
CA ALA A 113 10.79 6.38 -0.05
C ALA A 113 9.79 7.54 -0.15
N ALA A 114 9.62 8.02 -1.38
CA ALA A 114 8.49 8.81 -1.80
C ALA A 114 7.58 7.95 -2.67
N THR A 115 6.27 7.95 -2.40
CA THR A 115 5.27 7.19 -3.15
C THR A 115 4.26 8.15 -3.77
N GLN A 116 3.99 7.99 -5.07
CA GLN A 116 2.90 8.68 -5.73
C GLN A 116 1.63 7.83 -5.74
N VAL A 117 0.49 8.46 -5.46
CA VAL A 117 -0.83 7.84 -5.63
C VAL A 117 -1.37 8.28 -6.98
N LEU A 118 -1.47 7.33 -7.92
CA LEU A 118 -2.00 7.56 -9.25
C LEU A 118 -3.49 7.22 -9.29
N VAL A 119 -4.26 8.08 -9.94
CA VAL A 119 -5.71 8.00 -9.97
C VAL A 119 -6.19 8.13 -11.41
N ARG A 120 -7.18 7.31 -11.77
CA ARG A 120 -7.84 7.36 -13.07
C ARG A 120 -9.33 7.07 -12.88
N GLY A 121 -10.18 7.92 -13.45
CA GLY A 121 -11.61 7.61 -13.59
C GLY A 121 -11.79 6.44 -14.56
N VAL A 122 -12.68 5.52 -14.23
CA VAL A 122 -13.05 4.42 -15.12
C VAL A 122 -14.29 4.87 -15.89
N ASP A 123 -14.20 4.87 -17.22
CA ASP A 123 -15.37 5.02 -18.07
C ASP A 123 -16.02 3.64 -18.19
N GLU A 124 -17.26 3.52 -17.69
CA GLU A 124 -18.04 2.28 -17.71
C GLU A 124 -18.38 1.82 -19.14
N HIS A 125 -18.34 2.73 -20.11
CA HIS A 125 -18.58 2.46 -21.52
C HIS A 125 -17.29 2.18 -22.30
N ALA A 126 -16.12 2.29 -21.66
CA ALA A 126 -14.86 2.01 -22.32
C ALA A 126 -14.75 0.51 -22.64
N ARG A 127 -14.59 0.21 -23.93
CA ARG A 127 -14.29 -1.16 -24.37
C ARG A 127 -12.88 -1.53 -23.90
N ALA A 128 -12.77 -2.67 -23.23
CA ALA A 128 -11.46 -3.25 -22.91
C ALA A 128 -10.68 -3.53 -24.21
N PRO A 129 -9.38 -3.24 -24.27
CA PRO A 129 -8.58 -3.62 -25.42
C PRO A 129 -8.62 -5.13 -25.62
N GLU A 130 -8.65 -5.58 -26.88
CA GLU A 130 -8.52 -7.00 -27.18
C GLU A 130 -7.18 -7.52 -26.65
N PRO A 131 -7.15 -8.69 -25.98
CA PRO A 131 -5.90 -9.30 -25.55
C PRO A 131 -4.94 -9.48 -26.73
N THR A 132 -3.65 -9.32 -26.48
CA THR A 132 -2.62 -9.69 -27.44
C THR A 132 -2.80 -11.15 -27.86
N ALA A 133 -2.68 -11.46 -29.15
CA ALA A 133 -2.86 -12.83 -29.66
C ALA A 133 -2.01 -13.84 -28.88
N GLY A 134 -2.64 -14.93 -28.43
CA GLY A 134 -2.00 -15.96 -27.59
C GLY A 134 -1.93 -15.65 -26.10
N MET A 135 -2.47 -14.49 -25.66
CA MET A 135 -2.58 -14.12 -24.25
C MET A 135 -4.04 -14.17 -23.79
N HIS A 136 -4.27 -14.65 -22.56
CA HIS A 136 -5.56 -14.55 -21.88
C HIS A 136 -5.38 -14.01 -20.45
N LEU A 137 -6.48 -13.52 -19.88
CA LEU A 137 -6.54 -13.09 -18.49
C LEU A 137 -7.28 -14.14 -17.66
N SER A 138 -6.67 -14.60 -16.57
CA SER A 138 -7.36 -15.39 -15.54
C SER A 138 -7.70 -14.49 -14.36
N VAL A 139 -8.93 -14.59 -13.85
CA VAL A 139 -9.41 -13.81 -12.70
C VAL A 139 -9.92 -14.77 -11.63
N ALA A 140 -9.50 -14.56 -10.38
CA ALA A 140 -9.94 -15.36 -9.24
C ALA A 140 -10.19 -14.48 -7.99
N ASP A 141 -10.96 -14.98 -7.04
CA ASP A 141 -11.23 -14.31 -5.76
C ASP A 141 -10.18 -14.60 -4.68
N VAL A 142 -9.28 -15.56 -4.94
CA VAL A 142 -8.21 -16.00 -4.04
C VAL A 142 -6.91 -16.10 -4.85
N PRO A 143 -5.74 -15.68 -4.31
CA PRO A 143 -4.49 -15.84 -5.03
C PRO A 143 -4.12 -17.33 -5.07
N ASP A 144 -3.98 -17.89 -6.26
CA ASP A 144 -3.38 -19.21 -6.43
C ASP A 144 -1.85 -19.13 -6.28
N ASP A 145 -1.21 -20.29 -6.29
CA ASP A 145 0.22 -20.42 -6.11
C ASP A 145 1.02 -19.73 -7.21
N ALA A 146 0.59 -19.86 -8.47
CA ALA A 146 1.26 -19.21 -9.59
C ALA A 146 1.07 -17.68 -9.62
N TRP A 147 -0.04 -17.17 -9.09
CA TRP A 147 -0.22 -15.72 -8.85
C TRP A 147 0.77 -15.24 -7.79
N LEU A 148 0.90 -15.97 -6.67
CA LEU A 148 1.86 -15.63 -5.62
C LEU A 148 3.29 -15.67 -6.13
N ASP A 149 3.66 -16.69 -6.90
CA ASP A 149 5.00 -16.82 -7.46
C ASP A 149 5.30 -15.65 -8.41
N GLY A 150 4.34 -15.29 -9.26
CA GLY A 150 4.44 -14.09 -10.10
C GLY A 150 4.63 -12.81 -9.29
N TRP A 151 3.85 -12.64 -8.21
CA TRP A 151 3.92 -11.46 -7.35
C TRP A 151 5.22 -11.39 -6.55
N LEU A 152 5.73 -12.54 -6.08
CA LEU A 152 6.98 -12.66 -5.33
C LEU A 152 8.21 -12.49 -6.23
N SER A 153 8.15 -12.90 -7.50
CA SER A 153 9.28 -12.83 -8.45
C SER A 153 9.85 -11.42 -8.63
N VAL A 154 9.03 -10.38 -8.41
CA VAL A 154 9.42 -8.97 -8.54
C VAL A 154 9.74 -8.30 -7.19
N LYS A 155 9.76 -9.05 -6.09
CA LYS A 155 10.09 -8.54 -4.75
C LYS A 155 11.51 -8.96 -4.38
N ALA A 156 12.38 -7.98 -4.20
CA ALA A 156 13.79 -8.17 -3.82
C ALA A 156 14.00 -8.81 -2.43
N THR A 157 12.93 -9.03 -1.65
CA THR A 157 12.97 -9.63 -0.30
C THR A 157 12.56 -11.11 -0.28
N ALA A 158 12.75 -11.82 -1.40
CA ALA A 158 12.47 -13.25 -1.52
C ALA A 158 13.52 -14.10 -0.78
N GLY A 159 13.30 -14.32 0.51
CA GLY A 159 13.70 -15.57 1.15
C GLY A 159 12.48 -16.49 1.22
N ASP A 160 12.69 -17.81 1.08
CA ASP A 160 11.63 -18.83 1.01
C ASP A 160 10.69 -18.86 2.23
N ALA A 161 11.04 -18.20 3.33
CA ALA A 161 10.34 -18.25 4.61
C ALA A 161 9.08 -17.36 4.74
N HIS A 162 8.49 -16.84 3.66
CA HIS A 162 7.41 -15.83 3.77
C HIS A 162 6.21 -16.01 2.83
N ARG A 163 6.01 -17.17 2.21
CA ARG A 163 4.87 -17.39 1.29
C ARG A 163 3.52 -17.26 1.99
N ASP A 164 3.38 -17.84 3.18
CA ASP A 164 2.14 -17.76 3.95
C ASP A 164 1.87 -16.33 4.42
N LEU A 165 2.89 -15.61 4.87
CA LEU A 165 2.71 -14.21 5.24
C LEU A 165 2.38 -13.34 4.04
N ALA A 166 3.03 -13.57 2.90
CA ALA A 166 2.70 -12.92 1.63
C ALA A 166 1.22 -13.14 1.29
N ARG A 167 0.75 -14.40 1.35
CA ARG A 167 -0.64 -14.79 1.16
C ARG A 167 -1.56 -14.05 2.14
N SER A 168 -1.24 -14.01 3.44
CA SER A 168 -2.02 -13.28 4.44
C SER A 168 -2.11 -11.78 4.13
N VAL A 169 -1.01 -11.15 3.72
CA VAL A 169 -0.98 -9.72 3.38
C VAL A 169 -1.84 -9.43 2.15
N VAL A 170 -1.66 -10.19 1.07
CA VAL A 170 -2.42 -9.93 -0.17
C VAL A 170 -3.89 -10.32 -0.03
N HIS A 171 -4.21 -11.34 0.78
CA HIS A 171 -5.59 -11.76 1.02
C HIS A 171 -6.30 -10.96 2.12
N GLY A 172 -5.60 -10.07 2.82
CA GLY A 172 -6.13 -9.31 3.96
C GLY A 172 -7.25 -8.31 3.63
N SER A 173 -7.57 -8.09 2.35
CA SER A 173 -8.77 -7.34 1.96
C SER A 173 -9.43 -7.86 0.67
N PRO A 174 -10.75 -7.65 0.51
CA PRO A 174 -11.50 -8.12 -0.66
C PRO A 174 -10.88 -7.64 -1.97
N ALA A 175 -10.50 -8.58 -2.82
CA ALA A 175 -9.80 -8.30 -4.06
C ALA A 175 -10.00 -9.40 -5.11
N LEU A 176 -9.84 -9.01 -6.37
CA LEU A 176 -9.65 -9.93 -7.48
C LEU A 176 -8.15 -10.10 -7.76
N TYR A 177 -7.76 -11.31 -8.13
CA TYR A 177 -6.40 -11.71 -8.45
C TYR A 177 -6.34 -12.03 -9.94
N VAL A 178 -5.73 -11.14 -10.70
CA VAL A 178 -5.65 -11.20 -12.15
C VAL A 178 -4.27 -11.69 -12.55
N ARG A 179 -4.19 -12.63 -13.49
CA ARG A 179 -2.94 -13.01 -14.16
C ARG A 179 -3.08 -12.83 -15.66
N ALA A 180 -2.03 -12.31 -16.29
CA ALA A 180 -1.85 -12.39 -17.72
C ALA A 180 -1.05 -13.66 -18.06
N VAL A 181 -1.58 -14.50 -18.94
CA VAL A 181 -1.06 -15.85 -19.22
C VAL A 181 -0.89 -16.03 -20.72
N ALA A 182 0.26 -16.58 -21.14
CA ALA A 182 0.50 -17.04 -22.51
C ALA A 182 0.97 -18.50 -22.49
N GLY A 183 0.16 -19.40 -23.08
CA GLY A 183 0.31 -20.84 -22.85
C GLY A 183 0.13 -21.18 -21.36
N GLU A 184 1.14 -21.81 -20.75
CA GLU A 184 1.18 -22.09 -19.30
C GLU A 184 1.95 -21.03 -18.49
N ARG A 185 2.56 -20.06 -19.16
CA ARG A 185 3.45 -19.09 -18.51
C ARG A 185 2.66 -17.89 -17.98
N THR A 186 2.83 -17.58 -16.70
CA THR A 186 2.41 -16.30 -16.11
C THR A 186 3.36 -15.19 -16.57
N LEU A 187 2.81 -14.17 -17.24
CA LEU A 187 3.55 -13.01 -17.75
C LEU A 187 3.51 -11.84 -16.76
N GLY A 188 2.45 -11.74 -15.97
CA GLY A 188 2.27 -10.69 -15.00
C GLY A 188 1.05 -10.93 -14.14
N VAL A 189 1.02 -10.29 -12.98
CA VAL A 189 -0.05 -10.41 -12.01
C VAL A 189 -0.46 -9.03 -11.51
N VAL A 190 -1.74 -8.87 -11.25
CA VAL A 190 -2.31 -7.67 -10.64
C VAL A 190 -3.31 -8.10 -9.58
N ARG A 191 -3.32 -7.40 -8.47
CA ARG A 191 -4.39 -7.46 -7.47
C ARG A 191 -5.26 -6.22 -7.59
N ALA A 192 -6.57 -6.41 -7.64
CA ALA A 192 -7.58 -5.35 -7.73
C ALA A 192 -8.48 -5.38 -6.48
N ALA A 193 -8.13 -4.57 -5.47
CA ALA A 193 -8.82 -4.53 -4.17
C ALA A 193 -9.85 -3.42 -4.10
N ARG A 194 -11.05 -3.73 -3.60
CA ARG A 194 -12.17 -2.76 -3.55
C ARG A 194 -12.26 -2.06 -2.19
N ALA A 195 -12.57 -0.77 -2.21
CA ALA A 195 -12.91 0.00 -1.01
C ALA A 195 -13.84 1.16 -1.39
N GLY A 196 -15.14 1.04 -1.07
CA GLY A 196 -16.16 1.96 -1.59
C GLY A 196 -16.14 1.96 -3.13
N ASP A 197 -16.16 3.15 -3.72
CA ASP A 197 -16.13 3.36 -5.18
C ASP A 197 -14.73 3.23 -5.80
N TRP A 198 -13.73 2.83 -5.00
CA TRP A 198 -12.34 2.73 -5.43
C TRP A 198 -11.89 1.29 -5.65
N VAL A 199 -11.04 1.12 -6.67
CA VAL A 199 -10.26 -0.11 -6.89
C VAL A 199 -8.78 0.23 -6.79
N GLY A 200 -8.12 -0.29 -5.75
CA GLY A 200 -6.67 -0.23 -5.61
C GLY A 200 -6.00 -1.32 -6.45
N LEU A 201 -5.08 -0.92 -7.32
CA LEU A 201 -4.26 -1.83 -8.14
C LEU A 201 -2.87 -1.98 -7.54
N SER A 202 -2.35 -3.22 -7.51
CA SER A 202 -1.07 -3.54 -6.85
C SER A 202 -0.44 -4.85 -7.31
#